data_AF-A0A6F9CSQ3-F1
#
_entry.id   AF-A0A6F9CSQ3-F1
#
_cell.length_a   1.000
_cell.length_b   1.000
_cell.length_c   1.000
_cell.angle_alpha   90.00
_cell.angle_beta   90.00
_cell.angle_gamma   90.00
#
_symmetry.space_group_name_H-M   'P 1'
#
loop_
_entity.id
_entity.type
_entity.pdbx_description
1 polymer ?
#
loop_
_entity_poly.entity_id
_entity_poly.type
_entity_poly.pdbx_seq_one_letter_code
_entity_poly.pdbx_strand_id
1 'polypeptide(L)'
;SQARDLLCKMLIIDPAKRIQVDEALQHPYINVWYDPAEVEAPPPAIYDKQLDEREHSIDEWKELIYKEVMNFEERMKNRVVKGQPSTSGTLIT
;
A
#
# COMPACT_ATOMS: atom_id res chain seq x y z
N SER A 1 9.28 7.02 -27.83
CA SER A 1 8.65 5.82 -27.22
C SER A 1 8.05 6.22 -25.89
N GLN A 2 6.83 5.78 -25.58
CA GLN A 2 6.10 6.19 -24.36
C GLN A 2 6.85 5.79 -23.07
N ALA A 3 7.49 4.62 -23.05
CA ALA A 3 8.29 4.15 -21.91
C ALA A 3 9.47 5.08 -21.59
N ARG A 4 10.20 5.53 -22.61
CA ARG A 4 11.36 6.42 -22.44
C ARG A 4 10.93 7.80 -21.94
N ASP A 5 9.81 8.32 -22.45
CA ASP A 5 9.26 9.61 -22.00
C ASP A 5 8.93 9.58 -20.51
N LEU A 6 8.23 8.53 -20.06
CA LEU A 6 7.93 8.33 -18.64
C LEU A 6 9.20 8.27 -17.78
N LEU A 7 10.19 7.47 -18.19
CA LEU A 7 11.46 7.37 -17.47
C LEU A 7 12.18 8.72 -17.36
N CYS A 8 12.19 9.53 -18.43
CA CYS A 8 12.79 10.87 -18.40
C CYS A 8 12.08 11.79 -17.39
N LYS A 9 10.77 11.64 -17.18
CA LYS A 9 10.00 12.42 -16.20
C LYS A 9 10.15 11.91 -14.75
N MET A 10 10.40 10.62 -14.57
CA MET A 10 10.64 10.00 -13.26
C MET A 10 12.07 10.19 -12.76
N LEU A 11 13.06 10.13 -13.65
CA LEU A 11 14.49 10.19 -13.34
C LEU A 11 15.01 11.63 -13.27
N ILE A 12 14.21 12.52 -12.68
CA ILE A 12 14.59 13.91 -12.44
C ILE A 12 15.19 14.02 -11.03
N ILE A 13 16.38 14.62 -10.95
CA ILE A 13 17.12 14.83 -9.69
C ILE A 13 16.34 15.75 -8.75
N ASP A 14 15.84 16.87 -9.29
CA ASP A 14 15.02 17.83 -8.55
C ASP A 14 13.63 17.22 -8.26
N PRO A 15 13.30 16.94 -6.99
CA PRO A 15 12.04 16.30 -6.63
C PRO A 15 10.84 17.20 -6.95
N ALA A 16 11.01 18.53 -6.95
CA ALA A 16 9.92 19.46 -7.26
C ALA A 16 9.55 19.44 -8.75
N LYS A 17 10.44 18.95 -9.61
CA LYS A 17 10.22 18.81 -11.06
C LYS A 17 9.93 17.38 -11.48
N ARG A 18 10.08 16.40 -10.58
CA ARG A 18 9.78 14.99 -10.83
C ARG A 18 8.27 14.82 -10.95
N ILE A 19 7.84 14.02 -11.93
CA ILE A 19 6.42 13.67 -12.12
C ILE A 19 5.81 13.10 -10.83
N GLN A 20 4.60 13.54 -10.50
CA GLN A 20 3.85 13.03 -9.36
C GLN A 20 3.22 11.67 -9.67
N VAL A 21 2.79 10.94 -8.63
CA VAL A 21 2.14 9.63 -8.80
C VAL A 21 0.88 9.75 -9.64
N ASP A 22 0.03 10.73 -9.37
CA ASP A 22 -1.24 10.95 -10.08
C ASP A 22 -1.00 11.23 -11.58
N GLU A 23 0.00 12.04 -11.89
CA GLU A 23 0.41 12.35 -13.26
C GLU A 23 1.00 11.13 -13.98
N ALA A 24 1.76 10.29 -13.25
CA ALA A 24 2.34 9.06 -13.79
C ALA A 24 1.27 8.01 -14.10
N LEU A 25 0.23 7.91 -13.27
CA LEU A 25 -0.92 7.02 -13.50
C LEU A 25 -1.67 7.41 -14.78
N GLN A 26 -1.78 8.71 -15.07
CA GLN A 26 -2.39 9.24 -16.30
C GLN A 26 -1.47 9.14 -17.53
N HIS A 27 -0.20 8.79 -17.37
CA HIS A 27 0.74 8.73 -18.48
C HIS A 27 0.30 7.65 -19.49
N PRO A 28 0.33 7.88 -20.81
CA PRO A 28 -0.15 6.93 -21.83
C PRO A 28 0.48 5.53 -21.75
N TYR A 29 1.67 5.43 -21.16
CA TYR A 29 2.35 4.16 -20.91
C TYR A 29 1.73 3.32 -19.78
N ILE A 30 1.22 3.96 -18.73
CA ILE A 30 0.63 3.31 -17.53
C ILE A 30 -0.89 3.25 -17.62
N ASN A 31 -1.51 4.27 -18.21
CA ASN A 31 -2.96 4.48 -18.25
C ASN A 31 -3.75 3.32 -18.88
N VAL A 32 -3.10 2.42 -19.62
CA VAL A 32 -3.73 1.19 -20.15
C VAL A 32 -4.20 0.23 -19.04
N TRP A 33 -3.68 0.39 -17.82
CA TRP A 33 -4.02 -0.40 -16.63
C TRP A 33 -4.76 0.42 -15.57
N TYR A 34 -5.21 1.62 -15.91
CA TYR A 34 -5.86 2.49 -14.93
C TYR A 34 -7.25 1.97 -14.59
N ASP A 35 -7.45 1.59 -13.32
CA ASP A 35 -8.74 1.27 -12.73
C ASP A 35 -8.99 2.19 -11.51
N PRO A 36 -10.03 3.05 -11.53
CA PRO A 36 -10.40 3.88 -10.38
C PRO A 36 -10.60 3.09 -9.09
N ALA A 37 -11.12 1.87 -9.16
CA ALA A 37 -11.38 1.06 -7.96
C ALA A 37 -10.09 0.59 -7.28
N GLU A 38 -9.01 0.41 -8.05
CA GLU A 38 -7.69 0.06 -7.52
C GLU A 38 -6.88 1.29 -7.11
N VAL A 39 -6.95 2.36 -7.91
CA VAL A 39 -6.17 3.58 -7.70
C VAL A 39 -6.71 4.45 -6.55
N GLU A 40 -8.02 4.58 -6.45
CA GLU A 40 -8.68 5.47 -5.47
C GLU A 40 -9.11 4.71 -4.20
N ALA A 41 -8.66 3.47 -4.02
CA ALA A 41 -8.95 2.69 -2.84
C ALA A 41 -8.46 3.40 -1.57
N PRO A 42 -9.30 3.58 -0.55
CA PRO A 42 -8.88 4.26 0.67
C PRO A 42 -7.79 3.43 1.39
N PRO A 43 -6.79 4.08 2.01
CA PRO A 43 -5.78 3.38 2.77
C PRO A 43 -6.44 2.62 3.94
N PRO A 44 -6.00 1.39 4.25
CA PRO A 44 -6.63 0.57 5.28
C PRO A 44 -6.50 1.16 6.69
N ALA A 45 -5.44 1.93 6.92
CA ALA A 45 -5.22 2.72 8.13
C ALA A 45 -4.35 3.93 7.78
N ILE A 46 -4.58 5.04 8.47
CA ILE A 46 -3.70 6.20 8.39
C ILE A 46 -2.53 5.96 9.35
N TYR A 47 -1.30 6.13 8.84
CA TYR A 47 -0.11 6.02 9.66
C TYR A 47 -0.05 7.14 10.71
N ASP A 48 0.13 6.79 11.98
CA ASP A 48 0.33 7.75 13.05
C ASP A 48 1.80 8.16 13.16
N LYS A 49 2.15 9.28 12.52
CA LYS A 49 3.52 9.84 12.57
C LYS A 49 3.96 10.23 13.97
N GLN A 50 3.03 10.46 14.92
CA GLN A 50 3.40 10.81 16.28
C GLN A 50 4.08 9.65 17.01
N LEU A 51 3.91 8.42 16.54
CA LEU A 51 4.58 7.25 17.10
C LEU A 51 6.10 7.28 16.88
N ASP A 52 6.56 7.83 15.75
CA ASP A 52 8.00 7.97 15.45
C ASP A 52 8.62 9.23 16.07
N GLU A 53 7.84 10.30 16.17
CA GLU A 53 8.31 11.59 16.70
C GLU A 53 8.45 11.59 18.22
N ARG A 54 7.83 10.63 18.91
CA ARG A 54 7.93 10.47 20.37
C ARG A 54 9.17 9.65 20.71
N GLU A 55 9.95 10.16 21.66
CA GLU A 55 10.99 9.37 22.28
C GLU A 55 10.35 8.33 23.22
N HIS A 56 10.58 7.06 22.94
CA HIS A 56 10.17 5.94 23.77
C HIS A 56 11.40 5.23 24.33
N SER A 57 11.32 4.82 25.59
CA SER A 57 12.29 3.92 26.19
C SER A 57 12.22 2.52 25.55
N ILE A 58 13.26 1.71 25.79
CA ILE A 58 13.31 0.33 25.25
C ILE A 58 12.13 -0.50 25.78
N ASP A 59 11.76 -0.33 27.04
CA ASP A 59 10.65 -1.08 27.65
C ASP A 59 9.29 -0.66 27.04
N GLU A 60 9.09 0.63 26.77
CA GLU A 60 7.89 1.12 26.08
C GLU A 60 7.82 0.62 24.64
N TRP A 61 8.92 0.63 23.89
CA TRP A 61 8.98 0.03 22.55
C TRP A 61 8.64 -1.45 22.57
N LYS A 62 9.17 -2.19 23.55
CA LYS A 62 8.90 -3.61 23.72
C LYS A 62 7.41 -3.86 23.96
N GLU A 63 6.76 -3.04 24.79
CA GLU A 63 5.33 -3.13 25.04
C GLU A 63 4.50 -2.78 23.79
N LEU A 64 4.82 -1.68 23.11
CA LEU A 64 4.12 -1.25 21.89
C LEU A 64 4.18 -2.31 20.79
N ILE A 65 5.38 -2.86 20.55
CA ILE A 65 5.58 -3.92 19.55
C ILE A 65 4.82 -5.19 19.97
N TYR A 66 4.92 -5.59 21.23
CA TYR A 66 4.22 -6.77 21.73
C TYR A 66 2.70 -6.65 21.55
N LYS A 67 2.14 -5.48 21.91
CA LYS A 67 0.73 -5.17 21.74
C LYS A 67 0.30 -5.24 20.27
N GLU A 68 1.11 -4.72 19.35
CA GLU A 68 0.79 -4.77 17.92
C GLU A 68 0.80 -6.21 17.37
N VAL A 69 1.73 -7.05 17.82
CA VAL A 69 1.75 -8.48 17.47
C VAL A 69 0.48 -9.19 17.95
N MET A 70 0.08 -8.96 19.20
CA MET A 70 -1.16 -9.55 19.74
C MET A 70 -2.40 -9.06 18.97
N ASN A 71 -2.50 -7.75 18.71
CA ASN A 71 -3.59 -7.18 17.90
C ASN A 71 -3.60 -7.76 16.47
N PHE A 72 -2.44 -8.02 15.88
CA PHE A 72 -2.32 -8.63 14.56
C PHE A 72 -2.85 -10.08 14.58
N GLU A 73 -2.45 -10.89 15.56
CA GLU A 73 -2.92 -12.26 15.71
C GLU A 73 -4.44 -12.34 15.90
N GLU A 74 -5.02 -11.45 16.71
CA GLU A 74 -6.48 -11.36 16.88
C GLU A 74 -7.19 -10.96 15.58
N ARG A 75 -6.67 -9.97 14.85
CA ARG A 75 -7.21 -9.57 13.54
C ARG A 75 -7.15 -10.72 12.54
N MET A 76 -6.05 -11.46 12.51
CA MET A 76 -5.89 -12.64 11.64
C MET A 76 -6.87 -13.74 12.01
N LYS A 77 -6.99 -14.07 13.30
CA LYS A 77 -7.96 -15.05 13.79
C LYS A 77 -9.38 -14.67 13.38
N ASN A 78 -9.79 -13.41 13.58
CA ASN A 78 -11.12 -12.92 13.25
C ASN A 78 -11.41 -12.89 11.74
N ARG A 79 -10.40 -12.70 10.88
CA ARG A 79 -10.54 -12.83 9.43
C ARG A 79 -10.79 -14.27 8.99
N VAL A 80 -10.21 -15.26 9.68
CA VAL A 80 -10.42 -16.68 9.37
C VAL A 80 -11.83 -17.15 9.78
N VAL A 81 -12.45 -16.56 10.80
CA VAL A 81 -13.81 -16.97 11.25
C VAL A 81 -14.94 -16.37 10.39
N LYS A 82 -14.74 -15.21 9.75
CA LYS A 82 -15.70 -14.62 8.81
C LYS A 82 -15.45 -15.16 7.40
N GLY A 83 -15.96 -16.37 7.14
CA GLY A 83 -15.76 -17.11 5.89
C GLY A 83 -16.02 -16.29 4.63
N GLN A 84 -15.04 -16.31 3.72
CA GLN A 84 -15.31 -16.29 2.29
C GLN A 84 -15.91 -17.66 1.91
N PRO A 85 -17.14 -17.73 1.35
CA PRO A 85 -17.54 -18.90 0.57
C PRO A 85 -16.71 -18.97 -0.73
N SER A 86 -16.38 -20.21 -1.09
CA SER A 86 -15.38 -20.67 -2.04
C SER A 86 -15.62 -20.31 -3.51
N THR A 87 -14.53 -20.27 -4.29
CA THR A 87 -14.46 -21.04 -5.54
C THR A 87 -13.06 -21.66 -5.71
N SER A 88 -12.93 -22.94 -5.37
CA SER A 88 -11.85 -23.82 -5.86
C SER A 88 -12.39 -24.71 -6.98
N GLY A 89 -11.68 -24.74 -8.13
CA GLY A 89 -11.81 -25.71 -9.25
C GLY A 89 -13.07 -25.55 -10.10
N THR A 90 -13.10 -25.55 -11.44
CA THR A 90 -12.56 -26.51 -12.44
C THR A 90 -13.22 -26.07 -13.78
N LEU A 91 -12.68 -26.08 -15.01
CA LEU A 91 -11.98 -27.11 -15.77
C LEU A 91 -11.30 -26.47 -17.01
N ILE A 92 -10.17 -27.05 -17.42
CA ILE A 92 -9.67 -27.03 -18.80
C ILE A 92 -10.50 -28.04 -19.60
N THR A 93 -11.23 -27.62 -20.63
CA THR A 93 -11.27 -28.24 -21.96
C THR A 93 -11.97 -27.35 -22.97
#